data_AF-A0A358D8J3-F1
#
_entry.id   AF-A0A358D8J3-F1
#
_cell.length_a   1.000
_cell.length_b   1.000
_cell.length_c   1.000
_cell.angle_alpha   90.00
_cell.angle_beta   90.00
_cell.angle_gamma   90.00
#
_symmetry.space_group_name_H-M   'P 1'
#
loop_
_entity.id
_entity.type
_entity.pdbx_description
1 polymer ?
#
loop_
_entity_poly.entity_id
_entity_poly.type
_entity_poly.pdbx_seq_one_letter_code
_entity_poly.pdbx_strand_id
1 'polypeptide(L)'
;AAAPQDVHRRRVSLRAEATVPTAHGVFRFLAYKDRITGTDHIAVVAGDLAEDAPLVRVHSECLTGEAFGSLKCECGPQLDAALDAIAQDGGVVIYMRGHEGRGIGLIN
;
A
#
# COMPACT_ATOMS: atom_id res chain seq x y z
N ALA A 1 6.72 -24.95 -34.43
CA ALA A 1 7.42 -23.72 -33.99
C ALA A 1 6.47 -22.97 -33.06
N ALA A 2 6.82 -22.85 -31.78
CA ALA A 2 5.99 -22.14 -30.81
C ALA A 2 6.19 -20.63 -30.98
N ALA A 3 5.08 -19.88 -30.94
CA ALA A 3 5.02 -18.44 -31.12
C ALA A 3 5.79 -17.67 -30.01
N PRO A 4 6.26 -16.43 -30.27
CA PRO A 4 7.10 -15.68 -29.35
C PRO A 4 6.23 -15.05 -28.25
N GLN A 5 6.47 -15.37 -26.98
CA GLN A 5 5.80 -14.71 -25.85
C GLN A 5 6.72 -14.59 -24.63
N ASP A 6 7.48 -13.50 -24.52
CA ASP A 6 7.77 -12.93 -23.20
C ASP A 6 8.05 -11.42 -23.29
N VAL A 7 6.99 -10.64 -23.47
CA VAL A 7 7.04 -9.18 -23.36
C VAL A 7 6.84 -8.83 -21.89
N HIS A 8 7.95 -8.84 -21.14
CA HIS A 8 8.09 -8.39 -19.73
C HIS A 8 7.00 -8.84 -18.74
N ARG A 9 7.21 -9.99 -18.08
CA ARG A 9 6.52 -10.28 -16.81
C ARG A 9 6.83 -9.18 -15.78
N ARG A 10 5.86 -8.28 -15.54
CA ARG A 10 5.92 -7.28 -14.45
C ARG A 10 6.25 -8.00 -13.13
N ARG A 11 7.28 -7.51 -12.43
CA ARG A 11 7.73 -8.04 -11.12
C ARG A 11 6.59 -7.98 -10.11
N VAL A 12 5.93 -6.83 -10.03
CA VAL A 12 4.79 -6.59 -9.16
C VAL A 12 3.51 -6.63 -10.00
N SER A 13 2.48 -7.34 -9.54
CA SER A 13 1.25 -7.49 -10.32
C SER A 13 0.01 -7.63 -9.44
N LEU A 14 -1.08 -6.99 -9.86
CA LEU A 14 -2.37 -7.00 -9.16
C LEU A 14 -2.90 -8.43 -9.04
N ARG A 15 -3.49 -8.75 -7.90
CA ARG A 15 -4.06 -10.07 -7.59
C ARG A 15 -5.49 -10.01 -7.11
N ALA A 16 -5.85 -8.97 -6.39
CA ALA A 16 -7.21 -8.78 -5.91
C ALA A 16 -7.51 -7.29 -5.76
N GLU A 17 -8.81 -6.99 -5.82
CA GLU A 17 -9.37 -5.67 -5.54
C GLU A 17 -10.60 -5.85 -4.65
N ALA A 18 -10.77 -4.96 -3.67
CA ALA A 18 -11.93 -4.94 -2.80
C ALA A 18 -12.28 -3.51 -2.38
N THR A 19 -13.58 -3.25 -2.20
CA THR A 19 -14.06 -2.04 -1.53
C THR A 19 -14.10 -2.30 -0.02
N VAL A 20 -13.41 -1.48 0.76
CA VAL A 20 -13.27 -1.68 2.20
C VAL A 20 -13.72 -0.43 2.96
N PRO A 21 -14.77 -0.53 3.81
CA PRO A 21 -15.13 0.54 4.73
C PRO A 21 -14.14 0.58 5.89
N THR A 22 -13.69 1.78 6.25
CA THR A 22 -12.74 2.04 7.35
C THR A 22 -13.23 3.22 8.19
N ALA A 23 -12.53 3.53 9.29
CA ALA A 23 -12.80 4.72 10.08
C ALA A 23 -12.56 6.04 9.31
N HIS A 24 -11.68 6.02 8.29
CA HIS A 24 -11.32 7.19 7.48
C HIS A 24 -12.20 7.33 6.22
N GLY A 25 -13.14 6.41 5.99
CA GLY A 25 -13.98 6.38 4.79
C GLY A 25 -13.94 5.04 4.08
N VAL A 26 -14.52 5.01 2.88
CA VAL A 26 -14.58 3.81 2.03
C VAL A 26 -13.54 3.91 0.94
N PHE A 27 -12.66 2.92 0.84
CA PHE A 27 -11.57 2.91 -0.14
C PHE A 27 -11.60 1.69 -1.04
N ARG A 28 -10.93 1.80 -2.18
CA ARG A 28 -10.56 0.66 -3.02
C ARG A 28 -9.18 0.15 -2.59
N PHE A 29 -9.13 -1.08 -2.11
CA PHE A 29 -7.89 -1.78 -1.76
C PHE A 29 -7.45 -2.65 -2.94
N LEU A 30 -6.26 -2.38 -3.45
CA LEU A 30 -5.63 -3.14 -4.53
C LEU A 30 -4.46 -3.96 -3.97
N ALA A 31 -4.57 -5.29 -3.98
CA ALA A 31 -3.54 -6.19 -3.48
C ALA A 31 -2.59 -6.62 -4.61
N TYR A 32 -1.31 -6.33 -4.45
CA TYR A 32 -0.26 -6.64 -5.41
C TYR A 32 0.68 -7.72 -4.87
N LYS A 33 1.14 -8.62 -5.74
CA LYS A 33 2.17 -9.62 -5.43
C LYS A 33 3.49 -9.24 -6.09
N ASP A 34 4.55 -9.09 -5.31
CA ASP A 34 5.93 -9.16 -5.83
C ASP A 34 6.27 -10.63 -6.11
N ARG A 35 6.54 -10.95 -7.36
CA ARG A 35 6.82 -12.32 -7.84
C ARG A 35 8.22 -12.79 -7.52
N ILE A 36 9.13 -11.89 -7.16
CA ILE A 36 10.51 -12.22 -6.77
C ILE A 36 10.59 -12.47 -5.27
N THR A 37 10.07 -11.55 -4.45
CA THR A 37 10.16 -11.69 -2.98
C THR A 37 9.02 -12.52 -2.41
N GLY A 38 7.92 -12.69 -3.15
CA GLY A 38 6.69 -13.28 -2.63
C GLY A 38 5.94 -12.36 -1.67
N THR A 39 6.35 -11.09 -1.51
CA THR A 39 5.70 -10.13 -0.61
C THR A 39 4.41 -9.61 -1.23
N ASP A 40 3.39 -9.44 -0.41
CA ASP A 40 2.14 -8.78 -0.79
C ASP A 40 2.21 -7.29 -0.44
N HIS A 41 1.81 -6.40 -1.35
CA HIS A 41 1.71 -4.96 -1.09
C HIS A 41 0.26 -4.52 -1.30
N ILE A 42 -0.11 -3.38 -0.72
CA ILE A 42 -1.46 -2.83 -0.86
C ILE A 42 -1.36 -1.40 -1.40
N ALA A 43 -2.20 -1.05 -2.36
CA ALA A 43 -2.52 0.34 -2.66
C ALA A 43 -3.94 0.63 -2.18
N VAL A 44 -4.09 1.60 -1.28
CA VAL A 44 -5.37 2.11 -0.78
C VAL A 44 -5.71 3.35 -1.58
N VAL A 45 -6.80 3.30 -2.35
CA VAL A 45 -7.16 4.34 -3.32
C VAL A 45 -8.47 5.01 -2.92
N ALA A 46 -8.47 6.34 -2.97
CA ALA A 46 -9.62 7.20 -2.79
C ALA A 46 -9.88 8.02 -4.06
N GLY A 47 -11.14 8.07 -4.49
CA GLY A 47 -11.53 8.79 -5.71
C GLY A 47 -11.03 8.16 -7.02
N ASP A 48 -11.04 8.97 -8.08
CA ASP A 48 -10.45 8.63 -9.38
C ASP A 48 -9.03 9.22 -9.47
N LEU A 49 -8.08 8.41 -9.91
CA LEU A 49 -6.68 8.82 -10.08
C LEU A 49 -6.40 9.41 -11.47
N ALA A 50 -7.42 9.52 -12.32
CA ALA A 50 -7.32 10.07 -13.67
C ALA A 50 -7.32 11.61 -13.72
N GLU A 51 -7.69 12.28 -12.62
CA GLU A 51 -7.68 13.75 -12.52
C GLU A 51 -6.40 14.26 -11.85
N ASP A 52 -5.84 15.35 -12.39
CA ASP A 52 -4.62 16.06 -11.93
C ASP A 52 -3.48 15.17 -11.40
N ALA A 53 -2.52 15.73 -10.67
CA ALA A 53 -1.47 14.97 -10.00
C ALA A 53 -2.01 14.47 -8.64
N PRO A 54 -2.38 13.17 -8.49
CA PRO A 54 -3.00 12.70 -7.26
C PRO A 54 -2.02 12.75 -6.09
N LEU A 55 -2.56 12.92 -4.88
CA LEU A 55 -1.77 12.77 -3.67
C LEU A 55 -1.25 11.32 -3.57
N VAL A 56 0.05 11.16 -3.37
CA VAL A 56 0.69 9.85 -3.21
C VAL A 56 1.47 9.81 -1.90
N ARG A 57 1.12 8.87 -1.03
CA ARG A 57 1.91 8.50 0.15
C ARG A 57 2.51 7.12 -0.05
N VAL A 58 3.83 7.00 0.06
CA VAL A 58 4.48 5.69 0.21
C VAL A 58 4.73 5.44 1.69
N HIS A 59 4.12 4.39 2.22
CA HIS A 59 4.14 4.06 3.63
C HIS A 59 4.80 2.70 3.84
N SER A 60 5.85 2.63 4.65
CA SER A 60 6.50 1.36 4.99
C SER A 60 5.79 0.73 6.17
N GLU A 61 5.54 -0.58 6.09
CA GLU A 61 4.90 -1.36 7.16
C GLU A 61 5.61 -1.15 8.50
N CYS A 62 4.84 -0.82 9.53
CA CYS A 62 5.28 -0.79 10.92
C CYS A 62 4.18 -1.32 11.84
N LEU A 63 4.21 -2.64 12.08
CA LEU A 63 3.19 -3.35 12.84
C LEU A 63 2.98 -2.75 14.24
N THR A 64 4.08 -2.45 14.95
CA THR A 64 3.98 -1.95 16.32
C THR A 64 3.37 -0.55 16.38
N GLY A 65 3.70 0.33 15.43
CA GLY A 65 3.15 1.68 15.37
C GLY A 65 1.68 1.70 14.94
N GLU A 66 1.34 0.91 13.94
CA GLU A 66 0.04 0.97 13.25
C GLU A 66 -1.01 0.09 13.89
N ALA A 67 -0.68 -1.17 14.21
CA ALA A 67 -1.67 -2.11 14.75
C ALA A 67 -1.75 -2.06 16.29
N PHE A 68 -0.64 -1.74 16.96
CA PHE A 68 -0.56 -1.73 18.43
C PHE A 68 -0.45 -0.33 19.04
N GLY A 69 -0.40 0.73 18.23
CA GLY A 69 -0.35 2.12 18.73
C GLY A 69 0.90 2.42 19.55
N SER A 70 2.05 1.83 19.19
CA SER A 70 3.33 2.05 19.87
C SER A 70 3.69 3.53 19.92
N LEU A 71 3.97 4.05 21.12
CA LEU A 71 4.42 5.43 21.33
C LEU A 71 5.91 5.65 21.02
N LYS A 72 6.64 4.61 20.61
CA LYS A 72 8.08 4.71 20.28
C LYS A 72 8.33 5.22 18.87
N CYS A 73 7.31 5.24 18.03
CA CYS A 73 7.37 5.77 16.68
C CYS A 73 6.06 6.49 16.34
N GLU A 74 6.07 7.22 15.24
CA GLU A 74 4.93 7.99 14.75
C GLU A 74 4.27 7.34 13.52
N CYS A 75 4.59 6.07 13.23
CA CYS A 75 4.13 5.40 12.01
C CYS A 75 2.61 5.26 11.95
N GLY A 76 1.95 4.96 13.08
CA GLY A 76 0.48 4.90 13.17
C GLY A 76 -0.17 6.25 12.83
N PRO A 77 0.11 7.32 13.60
CA PRO A 77 -0.42 8.65 13.30
C PRO A 77 -0.11 9.16 11.88
N GLN A 78 1.05 8.80 11.32
CA GLN A 78 1.38 9.14 9.93
C GLN A 78 0.56 8.37 8.90
N LEU A 79 0.21 7.11 9.18
CA LEU A 79 -0.68 6.34 8.31
C LEU A 79 -2.11 6.91 8.38
N ASP A 80 -2.61 7.18 9.58
CA ASP A 80 -3.94 7.76 9.80
C ASP A 80 -4.07 9.11 9.07
N ALA A 81 -3.10 10.00 9.24
CA ALA A 81 -3.08 11.30 8.56
C ALA A 81 -3.05 11.18 7.02
N ALA A 82 -2.37 10.15 6.50
CA ALA A 82 -2.34 9.91 5.06
C ALA A 82 -3.67 9.36 4.54
N LEU A 83 -4.34 8.49 5.30
CA LEU A 83 -5.66 7.96 4.96
C LEU A 83 -6.73 9.06 5.00
N ASP A 84 -6.68 9.94 6.01
CA ASP A 84 -7.55 11.11 6.09
C ASP A 84 -7.34 12.05 4.89
N ALA A 85 -6.08 12.33 4.55
CA ALA A 85 -5.75 13.21 3.43
C ALA A 85 -6.27 12.66 2.09
N ILE A 86 -6.04 11.37 1.79
CA ILE A 86 -6.56 10.80 0.53
C ILE A 86 -8.09 10.68 0.56
N ALA A 87 -8.72 10.49 1.72
CA ALA A 87 -10.19 10.46 1.82
C ALA A 87 -10.81 11.82 1.46
N GLN A 88 -10.14 12.91 1.84
CA GLN A 88 -10.60 14.26 1.59
C GLN A 88 -10.32 14.72 0.15
N ASP A 89 -9.09 14.55 -0.32
CA ASP A 89 -8.60 15.18 -1.55
C ASP A 89 -8.50 14.20 -2.73
N GLY A 90 -8.75 12.90 -2.49
CA GLY A 90 -8.43 11.84 -3.43
C GLY A 90 -6.94 11.48 -3.44
N GLY A 91 -6.61 10.28 -3.93
CA GLY A 91 -5.23 9.84 -4.05
C GLY A 91 -4.98 8.40 -3.62
N VAL A 92 -3.73 8.08 -3.29
CA VAL A 92 -3.30 6.72 -2.99
C VAL A 92 -2.27 6.65 -1.87
N VAL A 93 -2.49 5.71 -0.95
CA VAL A 93 -1.46 5.22 -0.01
C VAL A 93 -0.92 3.89 -0.53
N ILE A 94 0.37 3.84 -0.85
CA ILE A 94 1.09 2.61 -1.19
C ILE A 94 1.69 2.05 0.10
N TYR A 95 1.09 0.98 0.62
CA TYR A 95 1.53 0.28 1.81
C TYR A 95 2.53 -0.83 1.45
N MET A 96 3.81 -0.52 1.66
CA MET A 96 4.95 -1.35 1.35
C MET A 96 5.24 -2.33 2.48
N ARG A 97 4.72 -3.55 2.34
CA ARG A 97 5.07 -4.67 3.23
C ARG A 97 6.48 -5.20 3.00
N GLY A 98 7.02 -5.88 4.01
CA GLY A 98 8.40 -6.38 4.01
C GLY A 98 9.44 -5.29 4.28
N HIS A 99 9.00 -4.07 4.61
CA HIS A 99 9.84 -2.92 4.96
C HIS A 99 9.85 -2.62 6.47
N GLU A 100 9.28 -3.51 7.28
CA GLU A 100 9.34 -3.44 8.74
C GLU A 100 10.76 -3.22 9.24
N GLY A 101 10.91 -2.35 10.24
CA GLY A 101 12.23 -1.98 10.76
C GLY A 101 13.18 -1.40 9.71
N ARG A 102 12.67 -0.73 8.65
CA ARG A 102 13.45 -0.28 7.49
C ARG A 102 14.06 -1.43 6.67
N GLY A 103 13.34 -2.54 6.59
CA GLY A 103 13.72 -3.72 5.80
C GLY A 103 14.54 -4.77 6.56
N ILE A 104 14.80 -4.58 7.85
CA ILE A 104 15.40 -5.62 8.70
C ILE A 104 14.35 -6.64 9.17
N GLY A 105 13.06 -6.33 9.06
CA GLY A 105 11.97 -7.20 9.51
C GLY A 105 11.64 -7.01 10.98
N LEU A 106 10.55 -7.63 11.42
CA LEU A 106 9.97 -7.41 12.76
C LEU A 106 10.80 -7.98 13.92
N ILE A 107 11.52 -9.08 13.68
CA ILE A 107 12.19 -9.86 14.74
C ILE A 107 13.53 -9.23 15.16
N ASN A 108 14.14 -8.42 14.29
CA ASN A 108 15.50 -7.92 14.43
C ASN A 108 15.60 -6.62 15.24
#